data_AF-S4U2Q7-F1
#
_entry.id   AF-S4U2Q7-F1
#
_cell.length_a   1.000
_cell.length_b   1.000
_cell.length_c   1.000
_cell.angle_alpha   90.00
_cell.angle_beta   90.00
_cell.angle_gamma   90.00
#
_symmetry.space_group_name_H-M   'P 1'
#
loop_
_entity.id
_entity.type
_entity.pdbx_description
1 polymer ?
#
loop_
_entity_poly.entity_id
_entity_poly.type
_entity_poly.pdbx_seq_one_letter_code
_entity_poly.pdbx_strand_id
1 'polypeptide(L)'
;MCGCEIFQEVKARQFLPLDTCVSPQCKSSRSRGKLHRQTRGSKFLKFQELKLQELADQVPMGDIPRSISINCYQDLTRVSKPGDVASITGVFLPSPFTGWRAYRAGLLADTLIDGHNISLQKASYDTIINETSTDDHEVIDKVYNSSDILGCLASSVAPEIYGHDDIKRAIILQLVGAPPRKTSDGMSIRGDMHICLMGDPGVAKSQLLRFVTKVAPRSIYTTGRGSSGVGLTASVVRDPLTSELILEGGALVLSDNGICCIDEFDKMDESDRTAI
;
A
#
# COMPACT_ATOMS: atom_id res chain seq x y z
N MET A 1 12.07 32.38 -42.22
CA MET A 1 11.37 31.61 -41.15
C MET A 1 10.60 32.60 -40.29
N CYS A 2 9.39 32.27 -39.84
CA CYS A 2 8.54 33.19 -39.05
C CYS A 2 8.99 33.36 -37.59
N GLY A 3 9.80 32.44 -37.04
CA GLY A 3 10.33 32.55 -35.67
C GLY A 3 9.28 32.53 -34.56
N CYS A 4 8.00 32.36 -34.88
CA CYS A 4 6.91 32.35 -33.91
C CYS A 4 6.87 31.01 -33.17
N GLU A 5 6.76 31.09 -31.84
CA GLU A 5 6.48 29.94 -30.98
C GLU A 5 4.97 29.72 -30.90
N ILE A 6 4.53 28.47 -31.08
CA ILE A 6 3.12 28.08 -31.02
C ILE A 6 2.97 27.05 -29.91
N PHE A 7 2.05 27.31 -28.99
CA PHE A 7 1.76 26.42 -27.88
C PHE A 7 0.44 25.69 -28.15
N GLN A 8 0.46 24.37 -27.98
CA GLN A 8 -0.71 23.51 -28.06
C GLN A 8 -0.94 22.87 -26.68
N GLU A 9 -2.11 23.07 -26.10
CA GLU A 9 -2.51 22.40 -24.87
C GLU A 9 -2.80 20.92 -25.13
N VAL A 10 -2.23 20.04 -24.33
CA VAL A 10 -2.44 18.59 -24.41
C VAL A 10 -3.54 18.20 -23.42
N LYS A 11 -4.74 17.91 -23.93
CA LYS A 11 -5.92 17.57 -23.12
C LYS A 11 -6.13 16.07 -22.88
N ALA A 12 -5.48 15.22 -23.68
CA ALA A 12 -5.67 13.77 -23.63
C ALA A 12 -4.34 13.03 -23.84
N ARG A 13 -4.31 11.75 -23.43
CA ARG A 13 -3.14 10.85 -23.62
C ARG A 13 -2.73 10.74 -25.10
N GLN A 14 -3.69 10.87 -26.02
CA GLN A 14 -3.45 10.97 -27.46
C GLN A 14 -3.79 12.37 -27.94
N PHE A 15 -2.86 12.99 -28.66
CA PHE A 15 -3.06 14.29 -29.28
C PHE A 15 -2.37 14.31 -30.65
N LEU A 16 -2.97 15.08 -31.58
CA LEU A 16 -2.39 15.32 -32.89
C LEU A 16 -1.49 16.56 -32.81
N PRO A 17 -0.19 16.45 -33.11
CA PRO A 17 0.70 17.60 -33.11
C PRO A 17 0.31 18.58 -34.21
N LEU A 18 0.48 19.88 -33.95
CA LEU A 18 0.40 20.89 -35.00
C LEU A 18 1.67 20.82 -35.87
N ASP A 19 1.50 20.41 -37.12
CA ASP A 19 2.61 20.32 -38.10
C ASP A 19 2.79 21.61 -38.92
N THR A 20 1.75 22.43 -38.99
CA THR A 20 1.72 23.66 -39.81
C THR A 20 1.62 24.91 -38.95
N CYS A 21 2.41 25.93 -39.30
CA CYS A 21 2.45 27.18 -38.57
C CYS A 21 1.16 27.99 -38.79
N VAL A 22 0.45 28.28 -37.71
CA VAL A 22 -0.82 29.04 -37.69
C VAL A 22 -0.61 30.55 -37.50
N SER A 23 0.65 31.03 -37.53
CA SER A 23 0.97 32.43 -37.26
C SER A 23 0.39 33.36 -38.32
N PRO A 24 0.01 34.61 -37.96
CA PRO A 24 -0.55 35.57 -38.92
C PRO A 24 0.44 35.92 -40.03
N GLN A 25 1.75 35.85 -39.77
CA GLN A 25 2.82 36.09 -40.76
C GLN A 25 2.89 35.00 -41.83
N CYS A 26 2.83 33.73 -41.45
CA CYS A 26 2.79 32.62 -42.42
C CYS A 26 1.44 32.57 -43.16
N LYS A 27 0.36 32.92 -42.48
CA LYS A 27 -0.99 32.96 -43.07
C LYS A 27 -1.15 34.07 -44.12
N SER A 28 -0.60 35.26 -43.86
CA SER A 28 -0.64 36.38 -44.81
C SER A 28 0.25 36.16 -46.02
N SER A 29 1.43 35.56 -45.84
CA SER A 29 2.36 35.27 -46.94
C SER A 29 2.01 34.03 -47.76
N ARG A 30 0.90 33.33 -47.45
CA ARG A 30 0.52 32.02 -48.00
C ARG A 30 1.64 30.96 -47.94
N SER A 31 2.63 31.13 -47.07
CA SER A 31 3.73 30.18 -46.88
C SER A 31 3.38 29.21 -45.75
N ARG A 32 3.50 27.91 -46.01
CA ARG A 32 3.28 26.87 -44.98
C ARG A 32 4.60 26.57 -44.30
N GLY A 33 4.89 27.31 -43.22
CA GLY A 33 6.01 26.98 -42.34
C GLY A 33 5.78 25.64 -41.64
N LYS A 34 6.77 24.75 -41.67
CA LYS A 34 6.76 23.50 -40.90
C LYS A 34 7.12 23.79 -39.45
N LEU A 35 6.30 23.28 -38.52
CA LEU A 35 6.60 23.38 -37.09
C LEU A 35 7.55 22.26 -36.67
N HIS A 36 8.47 22.61 -35.77
CA HIS A 36 9.38 21.67 -35.14
C HIS A 36 9.14 21.68 -33.63
N ARG A 37 8.97 20.49 -33.03
CA ARG A 37 8.73 20.38 -31.59
C ARG A 37 10.02 20.68 -30.83
N GLN A 38 9.95 21.63 -29.90
CA GLN A 38 11.06 21.95 -29.01
C GLN A 38 10.70 21.53 -27.58
N THR A 39 11.48 20.60 -27.02
CA THR A 39 11.28 20.12 -25.65
C THR A 39 11.59 21.20 -24.62
N ARG A 40 12.65 22.02 -24.82
CA ARG A 40 13.03 23.09 -23.89
C ARG A 40 12.02 24.22 -23.77
N GLY A 41 11.27 24.52 -24.84
CA GLY A 41 10.17 25.49 -24.83
C GLY A 41 8.84 24.91 -24.36
N SER A 42 8.79 23.60 -24.06
CA SER A 42 7.58 22.91 -23.60
C SER A 42 7.58 22.78 -22.07
N LYS A 43 6.40 22.90 -21.45
CA LYS A 43 6.21 22.64 -20.02
C LYS A 43 5.77 21.19 -19.82
N PHE A 44 6.56 20.42 -19.09
CA PHE A 44 6.22 19.04 -18.70
C PHE A 44 5.76 19.00 -17.25
N LEU A 45 4.85 18.08 -16.95
CA LEU A 45 4.38 17.80 -15.59
C LEU A 45 4.85 16.41 -15.18
N LYS A 46 5.15 16.24 -13.88
CA LYS A 46 5.38 14.92 -13.32
C LYS A 46 4.07 14.15 -13.34
N PHE A 47 4.13 12.90 -13.78
CA PHE A 47 3.02 11.98 -13.85
C PHE A 47 3.46 10.65 -13.24
N GLN A 48 2.58 10.04 -12.45
CA GLN A 48 2.77 8.70 -11.90
C GLN A 48 1.42 7.98 -11.89
N GLU A 49 1.42 6.73 -12.33
CA GLU A 49 0.27 5.84 -12.19
C GLU A 49 0.47 4.94 -10.97
N LEU A 50 -0.52 4.91 -10.08
CA LEU A 50 -0.57 4.04 -8.91
C LEU A 50 -1.65 2.99 -9.13
N LYS A 51 -1.42 1.76 -8.67
CA LYS A 51 -2.46 0.74 -8.54
C LYS A 51 -2.79 0.60 -7.06
N LEU A 52 -4.02 0.92 -6.69
CA LEU A 52 -4.52 0.78 -5.33
C LEU A 52 -5.33 -0.51 -5.25
N GLN A 53 -5.08 -1.30 -4.21
CA GLN A 53 -5.80 -2.53 -3.90
C GLN A 53 -6.63 -2.32 -2.64
N GLU A 54 -7.83 -2.89 -2.60
CA GLU A 54 -8.69 -2.89 -1.40
C GLU A 54 -8.00 -3.61 -0.24
N LEU A 55 -8.26 -3.16 0.98
CA LEU A 55 -7.80 -3.82 2.20
C LEU A 55 -8.51 -5.17 2.36
N ALA A 56 -7.78 -6.20 2.79
CA ALA A 56 -8.34 -7.55 2.94
C ALA A 56 -9.57 -7.60 3.87
N ASP A 57 -9.61 -6.74 4.89
CA ASP A 57 -10.72 -6.67 5.86
C ASP A 57 -12.03 -6.16 5.25
N GLN A 58 -11.96 -5.43 4.14
CA GLN A 58 -13.13 -4.86 3.47
C GLN A 58 -13.71 -5.82 2.40
N VAL A 59 -12.99 -6.89 2.07
CA VAL A 59 -13.37 -7.82 1.01
C VAL A 59 -14.22 -8.94 1.60
N PRO A 60 -15.43 -9.20 1.06
CA PRO A 60 -16.27 -10.30 1.54
C PRO A 60 -15.62 -11.67 1.26
N MET A 61 -15.96 -12.65 2.09
CA MET A 61 -15.42 -14.01 1.96
C MET A 61 -15.78 -14.61 0.59
N GLY A 62 -14.75 -14.97 -0.18
CA GLY A 62 -14.88 -15.63 -1.48
C GLY A 62 -14.53 -14.74 -2.68
N ASP A 63 -14.49 -13.42 -2.49
CA ASP A 63 -14.11 -12.49 -3.55
C ASP A 63 -12.59 -12.20 -3.53
N ILE A 64 -12.04 -11.92 -4.71
CA ILE A 64 -10.65 -11.50 -4.87
C ILE A 64 -10.61 -9.98 -4.74
N PRO A 65 -9.69 -9.41 -3.94
CA PRO A 65 -9.55 -7.96 -3.80
C PRO A 65 -9.37 -7.31 -5.16
N ARG A 66 -10.16 -6.27 -5.43
CA ARG A 66 -10.08 -5.55 -6.70
C ARG A 66 -9.02 -4.45 -6.61
N SER A 67 -8.46 -4.11 -7.77
CA SER A 67 -7.53 -3.00 -7.91
C SER A 67 -8.09 -1.93 -8.83
N ILE A 68 -7.71 -0.68 -8.55
CA ILE A 68 -8.07 0.49 -9.36
C ILE A 68 -6.82 1.30 -9.68
N SER A 69 -6.76 1.85 -10.89
CA SER A 69 -5.66 2.72 -11.32
C SER A 69 -5.95 4.17 -10.92
N ILE A 70 -4.91 4.84 -10.45
CA ILE A 70 -4.96 6.21 -9.94
C ILE A 70 -3.87 7.02 -10.64
N ASN A 71 -4.27 8.09 -11.30
CA ASN A 71 -3.35 9.04 -11.90
C ASN A 71 -2.97 10.10 -10.86
N CYS A 72 -1.68 10.31 -10.67
CA CYS A 72 -1.14 11.33 -9.78
C CYS A 72 -0.30 12.33 -10.57
N TYR A 73 -0.52 13.62 -10.30
CA TYR A 73 0.17 14.72 -10.98
C TYR A 73 1.01 15.56 -10.01
N GLN A 74 2.10 16.13 -10.53
CA GLN A 74 2.93 17.12 -9.83
C GLN A 74 3.39 16.68 -8.44
N ASP A 75 2.88 17.32 -7.38
CA ASP A 75 3.33 17.15 -6.01
C ASP A 75 2.86 15.84 -5.37
N LEU A 76 1.81 15.23 -5.91
CA LEU A 76 1.32 13.92 -5.48
C LEU A 76 2.22 12.76 -5.95
N THR A 77 3.15 13.05 -6.87
CA THR A 77 4.10 12.02 -7.33
C THR A 77 5.14 11.71 -6.25
N ARG A 78 5.44 10.43 -6.06
CA ARG A 78 6.38 9.86 -5.08
C ARG A 78 6.00 10.07 -3.61
N VAL A 79 4.74 10.40 -3.33
CA VAL A 79 4.23 10.50 -1.94
C VAL A 79 4.07 9.10 -1.34
N SER A 80 3.41 8.18 -2.06
CA SER A 80 3.20 6.80 -1.62
C SER A 80 4.29 5.85 -2.12
N LYS A 81 4.58 4.83 -1.31
CA LYS A 81 5.41 3.69 -1.68
C LYS A 81 4.57 2.41 -1.75
N PRO A 82 5.01 1.38 -2.50
CA PRO A 82 4.37 0.07 -2.46
C PRO A 82 4.33 -0.47 -1.01
N GLY A 83 3.17 -0.94 -0.56
CA GLY A 83 2.94 -1.44 0.81
C GLY A 83 2.44 -0.39 1.81
N ASP A 84 2.42 0.89 1.45
CA ASP A 84 1.78 1.91 2.28
C ASP A 84 0.25 1.75 2.26
N VAL A 85 -0.38 1.89 3.42
CA VAL A 85 -1.84 2.04 3.51
C VAL A 85 -2.13 3.52 3.33
N ALA A 86 -2.90 3.85 2.30
CA ALA A 86 -3.18 5.23 1.93
C ALA A 86 -4.66 5.40 1.61
N SER A 87 -5.26 6.47 2.11
CA SER A 87 -6.55 6.94 1.66
C SER A 87 -6.34 7.99 0.57
N ILE A 88 -6.91 7.73 -0.59
CA ILE A 88 -6.77 8.60 -1.75
C ILE A 88 -8.14 9.21 -2.06
N THR A 89 -8.16 10.53 -2.17
CA THR A 89 -9.34 11.29 -2.57
C THR A 89 -9.12 11.84 -3.97
N GLY A 90 -10.14 11.78 -4.80
CA GLY A 90 -10.02 12.09 -6.21
C GLY A 90 -11.35 12.01 -6.95
N VAL A 91 -11.29 12.27 -8.25
CA VAL A 91 -12.46 12.19 -9.14
C VAL A 91 -12.43 10.87 -9.88
N PHE A 92 -13.53 10.14 -9.82
CA PHE A 92 -13.71 8.90 -10.58
C PHE A 92 -14.07 9.24 -12.03
N LEU A 93 -13.22 8.80 -12.96
CA LEU A 93 -13.35 9.10 -14.39
C LEU A 93 -13.34 7.81 -15.22
N PRO A 94 -14.17 7.70 -16.26
CA PRO A 94 -14.01 6.65 -17.25
C PRO A 94 -12.87 6.99 -18.22
N SER A 95 -11.95 6.04 -18.44
CA SER A 95 -10.98 6.06 -19.53
C SER A 95 -11.59 5.35 -20.75
N PRO A 96 -12.03 6.08 -21.80
CA PRO A 96 -12.48 5.42 -23.02
C PRO A 96 -11.31 4.71 -23.69
N PHE A 97 -11.56 3.52 -24.23
CA PHE A 97 -10.60 2.88 -25.11
C PHE A 97 -10.49 3.67 -26.43
N THR A 98 -9.27 3.77 -26.95
CA THR A 98 -9.00 4.42 -28.24
C THR A 98 -8.52 3.40 -29.28
N GLY A 99 -8.72 3.71 -30.57
CA GLY A 99 -8.22 2.88 -31.68
C GLY A 99 -8.97 1.56 -31.84
N TRP A 100 -8.27 0.50 -32.25
CA TRP A 100 -8.87 -0.81 -32.53
C TRP A 100 -9.54 -1.45 -31.31
N ARG A 101 -9.06 -1.14 -30.09
CA ARG A 101 -9.69 -1.57 -28.84
C ARG A 101 -11.07 -0.94 -28.63
N ALA A 102 -11.28 0.31 -29.04
CA ALA A 102 -12.57 0.98 -28.95
C ALA A 102 -13.65 0.27 -29.79
N TYR A 103 -13.26 -0.16 -31.01
CA TYR A 103 -14.16 -0.85 -31.93
C TYR A 103 -14.67 -2.19 -31.37
N ARG A 104 -13.84 -2.88 -30.57
CA ARG A 104 -14.19 -4.16 -29.92
C ARG A 104 -14.87 -3.98 -28.55
N ALA A 105 -14.49 -2.94 -27.79
CA ALA A 105 -14.97 -2.70 -26.44
C ALA A 105 -16.41 -2.14 -26.39
N GLY A 106 -16.90 -1.55 -27.48
CA GLY A 106 -18.26 -1.00 -27.54
C GLY A 106 -18.43 0.16 -26.56
N LEU A 107 -19.29 -0.01 -25.55
CA LEU A 107 -19.55 0.97 -24.49
C LEU A 107 -18.75 0.73 -23.20
N LEU A 108 -17.91 -0.32 -23.16
CA LEU A 108 -17.05 -0.57 -22.02
C LEU A 108 -15.96 0.49 -21.93
N ALA A 109 -15.76 1.04 -20.73
CA ALA A 109 -14.68 1.95 -20.41
C ALA A 109 -13.94 1.41 -19.19
N ASP A 110 -12.61 1.53 -19.19
CA ASP A 110 -11.84 1.32 -17.99
C ASP A 110 -12.11 2.44 -17.00
N THR A 111 -11.96 2.17 -15.72
CA THR A 111 -12.18 3.16 -14.66
C THR A 111 -10.84 3.61 -14.12
N LEU A 112 -10.71 4.92 -13.91
CA LEU A 112 -9.52 5.53 -13.31
C LEU A 112 -9.95 6.53 -12.24
N ILE A 113 -9.10 6.76 -11.26
CA ILE A 113 -9.27 7.86 -10.31
C ILE A 113 -8.22 8.91 -10.62
N ASP A 114 -8.63 10.16 -10.78
CA ASP A 114 -7.72 11.29 -10.80
C ASP A 114 -7.45 11.74 -9.36
N GLY A 115 -6.24 11.47 -8.87
CA GLY A 115 -5.86 11.70 -7.47
C GLY A 115 -5.68 13.19 -7.19
N HIS A 116 -6.40 13.70 -6.20
CA HIS A 116 -6.30 15.10 -5.74
C HIS A 116 -5.55 15.23 -4.42
N ASN A 117 -5.74 14.27 -3.52
CA ASN A 117 -5.02 14.24 -2.24
C ASN A 117 -4.77 12.80 -1.80
N ILE A 118 -3.55 12.53 -1.35
CA ILE A 118 -3.09 11.23 -0.85
C ILE A 118 -2.74 11.42 0.63
N SER A 119 -3.59 10.91 1.51
CA SER A 119 -3.30 10.80 2.94
C SER A 119 -2.73 9.43 3.23
N LEU A 120 -1.43 9.38 3.53
CA LEU A 120 -0.80 8.16 3.99
C LEU A 120 -1.32 7.85 5.39
N GLN A 121 -2.08 6.78 5.50
CA GLN A 121 -2.37 6.13 6.78
C GLN A 121 -1.13 5.31 7.16
N LYS A 122 -0.01 6.00 7.35
CA LYS A 122 0.94 5.50 8.33
C LYS A 122 0.16 5.59 9.62
N ALA A 123 -0.28 4.44 10.12
CA ALA A 123 -0.70 4.31 11.50
C ALA A 123 0.54 4.63 12.35
N SER A 124 0.95 5.89 12.39
CA SER A 124 1.50 6.43 13.61
C SER A 124 0.33 6.27 14.56
N TYR A 125 0.50 5.41 15.56
CA TYR A 125 -0.47 5.20 16.64
C TYR A 125 -1.05 6.55 17.14
N ASP A 126 -0.31 7.64 16.98
CA ASP A 126 -0.72 9.04 17.14
C ASP A 126 -2.10 9.41 16.57
N THR A 127 -2.51 8.95 15.38
CA THR A 127 -3.85 9.31 14.85
C THR A 127 -4.97 8.60 15.60
N ILE A 128 -4.76 7.34 15.99
CA ILE A 128 -5.71 6.57 16.82
C ILE A 128 -5.78 7.21 18.22
N ILE A 129 -4.64 7.63 18.78
CA ILE A 129 -4.56 8.36 20.05
C ILE A 129 -5.30 9.70 19.98
N ASN A 130 -5.31 10.36 18.82
CA ASN A 130 -6.03 11.63 18.67
C ASN A 130 -7.55 11.43 18.47
N GLU A 131 -7.97 10.24 18.04
CA GLU A 131 -9.38 9.88 17.84
C GLU A 131 -10.01 9.19 19.06
N THR A 132 -9.25 8.87 20.11
CA THR A 132 -9.81 8.22 21.31
C THR A 132 -10.88 9.09 21.94
N SER A 133 -12.03 8.48 22.16
CA SER A 133 -13.19 9.12 22.78
C SER A 133 -12.99 9.26 24.29
N THR A 134 -13.78 10.13 24.94
CA THR A 134 -13.76 10.26 26.41
C THR A 134 -14.05 8.94 27.12
N ASP A 135 -14.85 8.07 26.49
CA ASP A 135 -15.25 6.78 27.04
C ASP A 135 -14.09 5.78 27.04
N ASP A 136 -13.22 5.83 26.00
CA ASP A 136 -12.02 5.00 25.92
C ASP A 136 -11.03 5.34 27.04
N HIS A 137 -10.90 6.63 27.37
CA HIS A 137 -10.05 7.08 28.47
C HIS A 137 -10.53 6.53 29.82
N GLU A 138 -11.83 6.45 30.08
CA GLU A 138 -12.33 5.85 31.31
C GLU A 138 -12.00 4.35 31.43
N VAL A 139 -12.05 3.62 30.31
CA VAL A 139 -11.71 2.19 30.30
C VAL A 139 -10.21 2.01 30.54
N ILE A 140 -9.37 2.84 29.91
CA ILE A 140 -7.92 2.84 30.11
C ILE A 140 -7.59 3.12 31.59
N ASP A 141 -8.24 4.11 32.20
CA ASP A 141 -8.04 4.45 33.61
C ASP A 141 -8.47 3.33 34.55
N LYS A 142 -9.56 2.61 34.24
CA LYS A 142 -10.00 1.43 35.01
C LYS A 142 -8.95 0.31 34.95
N VAL A 143 -8.38 0.06 33.78
CA VAL A 143 -7.32 -0.95 33.61
C VAL A 143 -6.03 -0.51 34.30
N TYR A 144 -5.67 0.77 34.21
CA TYR A 144 -4.47 1.32 34.86
C TYR A 144 -4.52 1.21 36.39
N ASN A 145 -5.70 1.42 36.98
CA ASN A 145 -5.91 1.29 38.42
C ASN A 145 -5.99 -0.16 38.92
N SER A 146 -6.00 -1.15 38.02
CA SER A 146 -6.00 -2.56 38.40
C SER A 146 -4.62 -3.00 38.93
N SER A 147 -4.61 -3.90 39.92
CA SER A 147 -3.37 -4.37 40.54
C SER A 147 -2.50 -5.25 39.63
N ASP A 148 -3.11 -5.91 38.63
CA ASP A 148 -2.43 -6.74 37.63
C ASP A 148 -2.93 -6.42 36.22
N ILE A 149 -2.32 -5.38 35.62
CA ILE A 149 -2.64 -4.90 34.26
C ILE A 149 -2.40 -6.01 33.23
N LEU A 150 -1.26 -6.70 33.32
CA LEU A 150 -0.87 -7.74 32.38
C LEU A 150 -1.78 -8.97 32.50
N GLY A 151 -2.15 -9.36 33.71
CA GLY A 151 -3.13 -10.44 33.92
C GLY A 151 -4.52 -10.10 33.38
N CYS A 152 -5.00 -8.87 33.58
CA CYS A 152 -6.29 -8.41 33.08
C CYS A 152 -6.33 -8.38 31.54
N LEU A 153 -5.26 -7.90 30.89
CA LEU A 153 -5.16 -7.94 29.44
C LEU A 153 -5.00 -9.38 28.92
N ALA A 154 -4.22 -10.21 29.61
CA ALA A 154 -4.01 -11.62 29.22
C ALA A 154 -5.30 -12.44 29.26
N SER A 155 -6.16 -12.24 30.26
CA SER A 155 -7.47 -12.91 30.31
C SER A 155 -8.42 -12.43 29.21
N SER A 156 -8.24 -11.20 28.73
CA SER A 156 -9.01 -10.61 27.63
C SER A 156 -8.52 -11.07 26.24
N VAL A 157 -7.27 -11.50 26.12
CA VAL A 157 -6.69 -12.06 24.88
C VAL A 157 -7.15 -13.49 24.68
N ALA A 158 -7.79 -13.75 23.53
CA ALA A 158 -8.33 -15.05 23.14
C ALA A 158 -9.07 -15.77 24.30
N PRO A 159 -10.23 -15.23 24.76
CA PRO A 159 -10.97 -15.80 25.89
C PRO A 159 -11.52 -17.20 25.61
N GLU A 160 -11.62 -17.59 24.33
CA GLU A 160 -12.00 -18.92 23.88
C GLU A 160 -10.98 -20.01 24.26
N ILE A 161 -9.73 -19.63 24.52
CA ILE A 161 -8.63 -20.56 24.84
C ILE A 161 -8.40 -20.55 26.34
N TYR A 162 -8.55 -21.72 26.95
CA TYR A 162 -8.32 -21.92 28.38
C TYR A 162 -6.82 -22.01 28.71
N GLY A 163 -6.40 -21.28 29.75
CA GLY A 163 -5.04 -21.29 30.25
C GLY A 163 -4.03 -20.59 29.33
N HIS A 164 -2.78 -21.06 29.36
CA HIS A 164 -1.65 -20.48 28.62
C HIS A 164 -1.41 -18.98 28.90
N ASP A 165 -1.63 -18.54 30.14
CA ASP A 165 -1.55 -17.13 30.54
C ASP A 165 -0.18 -16.52 30.20
N ASP A 166 0.90 -17.29 30.34
CA ASP A 166 2.26 -16.82 30.02
C ASP A 166 2.45 -16.58 28.51
N ILE A 167 1.85 -17.42 27.66
CA ILE A 167 1.89 -17.24 26.20
C ILE A 167 1.07 -16.01 25.82
N LYS A 168 -0.11 -15.83 26.42
CA LYS A 168 -0.96 -14.65 26.19
C LYS A 168 -0.27 -13.35 26.62
N ARG A 169 0.42 -13.36 27.77
CA ARG A 169 1.26 -12.25 28.22
C ARG A 169 2.39 -11.94 27.23
N ALA A 170 3.06 -12.96 26.71
CA ALA A 170 4.11 -12.78 25.71
C ALA A 170 3.58 -12.14 24.41
N ILE A 171 2.41 -12.59 23.93
CA ILE A 171 1.73 -12.01 22.76
C ILE A 171 1.38 -10.53 23.00
N ILE A 172 0.89 -10.17 24.19
CA ILE A 172 0.60 -8.76 24.53
C ILE A 172 1.86 -7.91 24.47
N LEU A 173 2.96 -8.39 25.05
CA LEU A 173 4.24 -7.70 24.98
C LEU A 173 4.71 -7.53 23.53
N GLN A 174 4.48 -8.53 22.67
CA GLN A 174 4.78 -8.43 21.23
C GLN A 174 3.91 -7.41 20.51
N LEU A 175 2.61 -7.33 20.84
CA LEU A 175 1.68 -6.34 20.28
C LEU A 175 2.07 -4.90 20.61
N VAL A 176 2.57 -4.67 21.83
CA VAL A 176 3.05 -3.35 22.26
C VAL A 176 4.42 -3.02 21.65
N GLY A 177 5.31 -4.01 21.60
CA GLY A 177 6.69 -3.84 21.10
C GLY A 177 7.53 -2.87 21.93
N ALA A 178 8.73 -2.55 21.43
CA ALA A 178 9.57 -1.49 22.00
C ALA A 178 10.03 -0.52 20.90
N PRO A 179 10.22 0.77 21.21
CA PRO A 179 10.70 1.72 20.22
C PRO A 179 12.16 1.42 19.82
N PRO A 180 12.53 1.62 18.55
CA PRO A 180 13.89 1.42 18.09
C PRO A 180 14.85 2.40 18.79
N ARG A 181 15.99 1.89 19.24
CA ARG A 181 17.02 2.69 19.92
C ARG A 181 18.18 2.98 18.98
N LYS A 182 18.63 4.24 18.96
CA LYS A 182 19.86 4.63 18.25
C LYS A 182 20.99 4.76 19.25
N THR A 183 22.09 4.04 19.03
CA THR A 183 23.32 4.20 19.80
C THR A 183 24.04 5.48 19.38
N SER A 184 24.95 5.97 20.24
CA SER A 184 25.83 7.11 19.94
C SER A 184 26.61 6.95 18.64
N ASP A 185 26.88 5.70 18.26
CA ASP A 185 27.68 5.33 17.09
C ASP A 185 26.85 5.31 15.78
N GLY A 186 25.57 5.70 15.84
CA GLY A 186 24.68 5.78 14.67
C GLY A 186 24.05 4.46 14.23
N MET A 187 24.36 3.34 14.90
CA MET A 187 23.67 2.07 14.68
C MET A 187 22.25 2.12 15.25
N SER A 188 21.28 1.54 14.53
CA SER A 188 19.89 1.38 15.00
C SER A 188 19.67 -0.04 15.50
N ILE A 189 19.22 -0.18 16.74
CA ILE A 189 18.83 -1.44 17.36
C ILE A 189 17.30 -1.58 17.22
N ARG A 190 16.85 -2.70 16.64
CA ARG A 190 15.44 -3.05 16.51
C ARG A 190 14.81 -3.25 17.89
N GLY A 191 13.62 -2.69 18.09
CA GLY A 191 12.85 -2.85 19.33
C GLY A 191 11.73 -3.91 19.25
N ASP A 192 11.34 -4.34 18.04
CA ASP A 192 10.29 -5.35 17.90
C ASP A 192 10.78 -6.74 18.32
N MET A 193 9.84 -7.52 18.85
CA MET A 193 10.09 -8.88 19.32
C MET A 193 9.52 -9.92 18.35
N HIS A 194 10.29 -10.98 18.13
CA HIS A 194 9.84 -12.16 17.39
C HIS A 194 9.58 -13.30 18.37
N ILE A 195 8.39 -13.88 18.30
CA ILE A 195 7.98 -15.01 19.15
C ILE A 195 7.74 -16.23 18.25
N CYS A 196 8.32 -17.36 18.65
CA CYS A 196 8.06 -18.67 18.02
C CYS A 196 7.30 -19.55 19.01
N LEU A 197 6.16 -20.10 18.59
CA LEU A 197 5.32 -20.99 19.40
C LEU A 197 5.53 -22.46 19.01
N MET A 198 6.15 -23.24 19.90
CA MET A 198 6.39 -24.68 19.73
C MET A 198 5.54 -25.51 20.70
N GLY A 199 5.27 -26.78 20.37
CA GLY A 199 4.35 -27.64 21.13
C GLY A 199 3.53 -28.59 20.25
N ASP A 200 2.72 -29.42 20.89
CA ASP A 200 1.96 -30.50 20.24
C ASP A 200 0.80 -29.98 19.37
N PRO A 201 0.31 -30.78 18.40
CA PRO A 201 -0.94 -30.48 17.71
C PRO A 201 -2.10 -30.43 18.71
N GLY A 202 -3.03 -29.50 18.49
CA GLY A 202 -4.22 -29.34 19.34
C GLY A 202 -4.10 -28.33 20.48
N VAL A 203 -2.94 -27.71 20.70
CA VAL A 203 -2.75 -26.66 21.73
C VAL A 203 -3.18 -25.25 21.29
N ALA A 204 -4.13 -25.15 20.34
CA ALA A 204 -4.74 -23.90 19.86
C ALA A 204 -3.78 -22.80 19.33
N LYS A 205 -2.54 -23.12 18.95
CA LYS A 205 -1.55 -22.13 18.43
C LYS A 205 -2.06 -21.34 17.23
N SER A 206 -2.62 -22.02 16.23
CA SER A 206 -3.16 -21.37 15.03
C SER A 206 -4.34 -20.45 15.37
N GLN A 207 -5.11 -20.77 16.43
CA GLN A 207 -6.21 -19.92 16.90
C GLN A 207 -5.67 -18.67 17.61
N LEU A 208 -4.59 -18.78 18.39
CA LEU A 208 -3.87 -17.61 18.94
C LEU A 208 -3.36 -16.69 17.82
N LEU A 209 -2.70 -17.23 16.79
CA LEU A 209 -2.21 -16.45 15.65
C LEU A 209 -3.35 -15.75 14.90
N ARG A 210 -4.48 -16.43 14.70
CA ARG A 210 -5.67 -15.82 14.08
C ARG A 210 -6.27 -14.71 14.96
N PHE A 211 -6.25 -14.87 16.28
CA PHE A 211 -6.68 -13.81 17.20
C PHE A 211 -5.78 -12.57 17.06
N VAL A 212 -4.46 -12.75 17.08
CA VAL A 212 -3.50 -11.64 16.90
C VAL A 212 -3.73 -10.92 15.58
N THR A 213 -4.00 -11.66 14.50
CA THR A 213 -4.27 -11.08 13.19
C THR A 213 -5.55 -10.23 13.18
N LYS A 214 -6.54 -10.56 14.02
CA LYS A 214 -7.78 -9.76 14.12
C LYS A 214 -7.61 -8.52 15.00
N VAL A 215 -6.74 -8.57 16.00
CA VAL A 215 -6.54 -7.48 16.95
C VAL A 215 -5.55 -6.44 16.42
N ALA A 216 -4.48 -6.89 15.74
CA ALA A 216 -3.44 -6.00 15.25
C ALA A 216 -3.89 -5.28 13.96
N PRO A 217 -3.87 -3.93 13.92
CA PRO A 217 -4.42 -3.14 12.82
C PRO A 217 -3.63 -3.29 11.50
N ARG A 218 -2.35 -3.66 11.58
CA ARG A 218 -1.51 -4.03 10.44
C ARG A 218 -0.99 -5.42 10.68
N SER A 219 -1.73 -6.42 10.26
CA SER A 219 -1.27 -7.80 10.39
C SER A 219 -1.70 -8.68 9.24
N ILE A 220 -0.88 -9.70 8.99
CA ILE A 220 -1.05 -10.59 7.86
C ILE A 220 -0.85 -12.01 8.35
N TYR A 221 -1.81 -12.85 8.01
CA TYR A 221 -1.74 -14.27 8.27
C TYR A 221 -1.32 -15.00 7.01
N THR A 222 -0.25 -15.78 7.11
CA THR A 222 0.20 -16.66 6.04
C THR A 222 0.53 -18.05 6.55
N THR A 223 0.53 -19.04 5.65
CA THR A 223 0.91 -20.42 5.97
C THR A 223 2.28 -20.72 5.36
N GLY A 224 3.07 -21.56 6.01
CA GLY A 224 4.42 -21.93 5.55
C GLY A 224 4.43 -22.58 4.17
N ARG A 225 3.37 -23.32 3.81
CA ARG A 225 3.20 -23.88 2.45
C ARG A 225 2.68 -22.88 1.42
N GLY A 226 1.92 -21.88 1.86
CA GLY A 226 1.34 -20.86 0.98
C GLY A 226 2.27 -19.68 0.73
N SER A 227 3.40 -19.62 1.43
CA SER A 227 4.32 -18.48 1.40
C SER A 227 5.65 -18.91 0.81
N SER A 228 5.91 -18.53 -0.44
CA SER A 228 7.25 -18.63 -1.03
C SER A 228 8.10 -17.43 -0.61
N GLY A 229 9.43 -17.51 -0.75
CA GLY A 229 10.33 -16.40 -0.43
C GLY A 229 9.98 -15.11 -1.19
N VAL A 230 9.44 -15.23 -2.40
CA VAL A 230 8.91 -14.11 -3.21
C VAL A 230 7.60 -13.57 -2.63
N GLY A 231 6.71 -14.45 -2.18
CA GLY A 231 5.44 -14.08 -1.54
C GLY A 231 5.61 -13.48 -0.13
N LEU A 232 6.71 -13.78 0.56
CA LEU A 232 7.06 -13.17 1.84
C LEU A 232 7.70 -11.80 1.67
N THR A 233 8.62 -11.64 0.72
CA THR A 233 9.42 -10.41 0.57
C THR A 233 8.77 -9.40 -0.37
N ALA A 234 9.26 -9.28 -1.61
CA ALA A 234 8.69 -8.46 -2.65
C ALA A 234 9.03 -9.08 -4.00
N SER A 235 8.13 -8.94 -4.96
CA SER A 235 8.35 -9.36 -6.33
C SER A 235 8.52 -8.13 -7.23
N VAL A 236 9.41 -8.23 -8.21
CA VAL A 236 9.55 -7.22 -9.26
C VAL A 236 8.96 -7.81 -10.54
N VAL A 237 7.81 -7.31 -10.94
CA VAL A 237 7.11 -7.72 -12.16
C VAL A 237 7.36 -6.68 -13.24
N ARG A 238 7.75 -7.11 -14.42
CA ARG A 238 7.87 -6.20 -15.57
C ARG A 238 6.53 -6.15 -16.30
N ASP A 239 5.96 -4.96 -16.44
CA ASP A 239 4.73 -4.78 -17.20
C ASP A 239 5.00 -5.10 -18.69
N PRO A 240 4.27 -6.04 -19.30
CA PRO A 240 4.50 -6.43 -20.70
C PRO A 240 4.19 -5.30 -21.70
N LEU A 241 3.40 -4.28 -21.33
CA LEU A 241 3.01 -3.20 -22.22
C LEU A 241 3.96 -2.00 -22.12
N THR A 242 4.27 -1.55 -20.90
CA THR A 242 5.11 -0.37 -20.69
C THR A 242 6.59 -0.72 -20.56
N SER A 243 6.93 -2.01 -20.37
CA SER A 243 8.28 -2.48 -20.02
C SER A 243 8.83 -1.89 -18.72
N GLU A 244 7.98 -1.25 -17.92
CA GLU A 244 8.30 -0.67 -16.62
C GLU A 244 8.33 -1.75 -15.54
N LEU A 245 9.09 -1.49 -14.47
CA LEU A 245 9.20 -2.38 -13.32
C LEU A 245 8.12 -1.98 -12.30
N ILE A 246 7.23 -2.91 -12.00
CA ILE A 246 6.22 -2.83 -10.96
C ILE A 246 6.74 -3.63 -9.75
N LEU A 247 6.64 -3.04 -8.57
CA LEU A 247 6.96 -3.70 -7.31
C LEU A 247 5.67 -4.17 -6.66
N GLU A 248 5.56 -5.46 -6.42
CA GLU A 248 4.47 -6.05 -5.63
C GLU A 248 5.03 -6.45 -4.26
N GLY A 249 4.43 -5.91 -3.20
CA GLY A 249 4.83 -6.22 -1.82
C GLY A 249 4.32 -7.60 -1.42
N GLY A 250 5.20 -8.42 -0.83
CA GLY A 250 4.84 -9.65 -0.16
C GLY A 250 4.35 -9.42 1.27
N ALA A 251 4.07 -10.51 1.99
CA ALA A 251 3.48 -10.47 3.32
C ALA A 251 4.31 -9.65 4.34
N LEU A 252 5.64 -9.70 4.30
CA LEU A 252 6.50 -8.93 5.21
C LEU A 252 6.47 -7.43 4.90
N VAL A 253 6.41 -7.06 3.62
CA VAL A 253 6.33 -5.65 3.20
C VAL A 253 4.98 -5.05 3.56
N LEU A 254 3.91 -5.82 3.37
CA LEU A 254 2.56 -5.39 3.71
C LEU A 254 2.34 -5.29 5.23
N SER A 255 3.05 -6.10 6.02
CA SER A 255 3.02 -6.07 7.49
C SER A 255 4.07 -5.14 8.13
N ASP A 256 4.63 -4.19 7.37
CA ASP A 256 5.57 -3.20 7.91
C ASP A 256 4.97 -2.43 9.11
N ASN A 257 5.77 -2.27 10.17
CA ASN A 257 5.38 -1.77 11.51
C ASN A 257 4.18 -2.50 12.15
N GLY A 258 3.92 -3.73 11.73
CA GLY A 258 2.81 -4.56 12.16
C GLY A 258 3.27 -5.96 12.62
N ILE A 259 2.38 -6.94 12.56
CA ILE A 259 2.67 -8.33 12.91
C ILE A 259 2.43 -9.25 11.71
N CYS A 260 3.46 -10.00 11.33
CA CYS A 260 3.34 -11.11 10.39
C CYS A 260 3.15 -12.41 11.16
N CYS A 261 1.99 -13.04 10.99
CA CYS A 261 1.66 -14.33 11.59
C CYS A 261 1.92 -15.44 10.58
N ILE A 262 2.89 -16.31 10.85
CA ILE A 262 3.24 -17.46 10.00
C ILE A 262 2.84 -18.74 10.72
N ASP A 263 1.87 -19.47 10.17
CA ASP A 263 1.50 -20.82 10.64
C ASP A 263 2.23 -21.91 9.83
N GLU A 264 2.33 -23.12 10.37
CA GLU A 264 3.01 -24.26 9.73
C GLU A 264 4.46 -23.94 9.31
N PHE A 265 5.20 -23.23 10.15
CA PHE A 265 6.59 -22.85 9.88
C PHE A 265 7.50 -24.05 9.58
N ASP A 266 7.21 -25.22 10.17
CA ASP A 266 7.92 -26.47 9.92
C ASP A 266 7.75 -26.99 8.49
N LYS A 267 6.67 -26.60 7.79
CA LYS A 267 6.37 -26.97 6.41
C LYS A 267 6.92 -26.01 5.36
N MET A 268 7.53 -24.91 5.79
CA MET A 268 8.17 -23.96 4.89
C MET A 268 9.49 -24.54 4.37
N ASP A 269 9.76 -24.35 3.08
CA ASP A 269 11.02 -24.78 2.46
C ASP A 269 12.21 -24.00 3.02
N GLU A 270 13.38 -24.64 3.08
CA GLU A 270 14.58 -24.01 3.63
C GLU A 270 15.00 -22.76 2.85
N SER A 271 14.80 -22.75 1.53
CA SER A 271 15.05 -21.57 0.69
C SER A 271 14.18 -20.39 1.10
N ASP A 272 12.91 -20.64 1.43
CA ASP A 272 11.96 -19.59 1.79
C ASP A 272 12.23 -19.07 3.21
N ARG A 273 12.75 -19.93 4.10
CA ARG A 273 13.20 -19.52 5.44
C ARG A 273 14.38 -18.56 5.42
N THR A 274 15.24 -18.60 4.39
CA THR A 274 16.36 -17.64 4.28
C THR A 274 15.91 -16.21 4.03
N ALA A 275 14.65 -16.01 3.62
CA ALA A 275 14.08 -14.70 3.35
C ALA A 275 13.53 -13.99 4.61
N ILE A 276 13.51 -14.69 5.75
CA ILE A 276 13.05 -14.19 7.07
C ILE A 276 14.26 -13.79 7.89
#